data_AF-A0A2G6L1N6-F1
#
_entry.id   AF-A0A2G6L1N6-F1
#
_cell.length_a   1.000
_cell.length_b   1.000
_cell.length_c   1.000
_cell.angle_alpha   90.00
_cell.angle_beta   90.00
_cell.angle_gamma   90.00
#
_symmetry.space_group_name_H-M   'P 1'
#
loop_
_entity.id
_entity.type
_entity.pdbx_description
1 polymer ?
#
loop_
_entity_poly.entity_id
_entity_poly.type
_entity_poly.pdbx_seq_one_letter_code
_entity_poly.pdbx_strand_id
1 'polypeptide(L)'
;MTPRKILVTSALPYANGPLHLQHKQDFDGFNISFDNYYSTHSDENRYYAEYIYKAVRDAGHIERRVIKQAYDVEAKMFLPDRFIKGECPKCGTADQYGDNCESCGATYSPVELKNAVSAVSGSAPVEKESEHYFFRLGDFEAFLRGFLNSGAVQKEIANKQMEWFESDKGLADWDVSRDAPYWGFKIPDTEDKYFYVWLDAPIGYLASFKHFCEREGIDFDEFLSADSTAEMHHFIGKDIAYFHTLFWPALLHGAGFRTPTGVYCHGFLSVNGAKMSKSRGTFIQA
;
A
#
# COMPACT_ATOMS: atom_id res chain seq x y z
N MET A 1 30.74 11.28 -19.47
CA MET A 1 29.80 10.13 -19.45
C MET A 1 28.51 10.60 -20.07
N THR A 2 27.90 9.84 -20.97
CA THR A 2 26.55 10.14 -21.45
C THR A 2 25.59 10.03 -20.26
N PRO A 3 24.75 11.03 -19.96
CA PRO A 3 23.80 10.93 -18.86
C PRO A 3 22.91 9.70 -19.08
N ARG A 4 22.72 8.89 -18.02
CA ARG A 4 21.81 7.74 -18.06
C ARG A 4 20.41 8.26 -18.39
N LYS A 5 19.80 7.67 -19.42
CA LYS A 5 18.44 8.03 -19.87
C LYS A 5 17.35 7.33 -19.06
N ILE A 6 17.74 6.38 -18.20
CA ILE A 6 16.83 5.57 -17.37
C ILE A 6 17.37 5.59 -15.95
N LEU A 7 16.50 5.96 -15.02
CA LEU A 7 16.77 6.00 -13.59
C LEU A 7 15.88 4.95 -12.91
N VAL A 8 16.50 4.10 -12.09
CA VAL A 8 15.80 3.03 -11.36
C VAL A 8 15.86 3.34 -9.87
N THR A 9 14.73 3.78 -9.33
CA THR A 9 14.60 4.10 -7.90
C THR A 9 13.63 3.16 -7.20
N SER A 10 13.93 2.82 -5.95
CA SER A 10 13.04 2.05 -5.08
C SER A 10 12.99 2.64 -3.69
N ALA A 11 11.86 2.48 -3.01
CA ALA A 11 11.70 2.74 -1.58
C ALA A 11 11.03 1.54 -0.92
N LEU A 12 11.69 0.97 0.09
CA LEU A 12 11.11 -0.12 0.85
C LEU A 12 10.14 0.41 1.92
N PRO A 13 8.91 -0.14 2.00
CA PRO A 13 7.99 0.17 3.08
C PRO A 13 8.58 -0.27 4.43
N TYR A 14 9.03 0.70 5.23
CA TYR A 14 9.35 0.53 6.65
C TYR A 14 10.38 -0.57 6.99
N ALA A 15 11.12 -1.07 6.00
CA ALA A 15 12.24 -1.98 6.19
C ALA A 15 13.52 -1.15 6.40
N ASN A 16 13.76 -0.76 7.65
CA ASN A 16 14.88 0.08 8.08
C ASN A 16 15.99 -0.75 8.75
N GLY A 17 17.19 -0.17 8.85
CA GLY A 17 18.30 -0.74 9.60
C GLY A 17 18.81 -2.08 9.02
N PRO A 18 18.98 -3.15 9.83
CA PRO A 18 19.54 -4.41 9.36
C PRO A 18 18.77 -5.05 8.20
N LEU A 19 17.44 -4.97 8.20
CA LEU A 19 16.61 -5.52 7.13
C LEU A 19 16.82 -4.77 5.81
N HIS A 20 16.98 -3.45 5.87
CA HIS A 20 17.29 -2.62 4.71
C HIS A 20 18.62 -3.05 4.07
N LEU A 21 19.64 -3.22 4.90
CA LEU A 21 20.98 -3.61 4.45
C LEU A 21 20.98 -5.01 3.85
N GLN A 22 20.28 -5.96 4.49
CA GLN A 22 20.15 -7.33 3.98
C GLN A 22 19.48 -7.34 2.59
N HIS A 23 18.34 -6.66 2.43
CA HIS A 23 17.69 -6.58 1.13
C HIS A 23 18.60 -5.97 0.06
N LYS A 24 19.31 -4.88 0.40
CA LYS A 24 20.26 -4.25 -0.54
C LYS A 24 21.38 -5.21 -0.94
N GLN A 25 21.93 -5.97 0.00
CA GLN A 25 22.95 -6.99 -0.27
C GLN A 25 22.43 -8.08 -1.19
N ASP A 26 21.22 -8.60 -0.95
CA ASP A 26 20.59 -9.60 -1.80
C ASP A 26 20.42 -9.05 -3.24
N PHE A 27 19.89 -7.84 -3.39
CA PHE A 27 19.75 -7.19 -4.70
C PHE A 27 21.08 -6.97 -5.41
N ASP A 28 22.13 -6.57 -4.68
CA ASP A 28 23.47 -6.40 -5.24
C ASP A 28 24.08 -7.73 -5.68
N GLY A 29 23.80 -8.82 -4.94
CA GLY A 29 24.19 -10.19 -5.30
C GLY A 29 23.59 -10.66 -6.62
N PHE A 30 22.40 -10.18 -6.98
CA PHE A 30 21.75 -10.41 -8.28
C PHE A 30 21.99 -9.29 -9.31
N ASN A 31 22.92 -8.38 -9.03
CA ASN A 31 23.30 -7.26 -9.90
C ASN A 31 22.14 -6.30 -10.27
N ILE A 32 21.15 -6.16 -9.39
CA ILE A 32 20.08 -5.17 -9.58
C ILE A 32 20.63 -3.77 -9.30
N SER A 33 20.83 -3.00 -10.36
CA SER A 33 21.58 -1.74 -10.35
C SER A 33 20.66 -0.53 -10.13
N PHE A 34 20.18 -0.34 -8.89
CA PHE A 34 19.40 0.85 -8.52
C PHE A 34 20.26 2.13 -8.57
N ASP A 35 19.73 3.20 -9.16
CA ASP A 35 20.31 4.56 -9.08
C ASP A 35 20.06 5.19 -7.69
N ASN A 36 18.94 4.81 -7.04
CA ASN A 36 18.70 5.08 -5.63
C ASN A 36 17.85 3.97 -4.97
N TYR A 37 18.28 3.52 -3.79
CA TYR A 37 17.56 2.54 -2.98
C TYR A 37 17.33 3.15 -1.59
N TYR A 38 16.06 3.39 -1.24
CA TYR A 38 15.70 4.29 -0.15
C TYR A 38 14.62 3.68 0.75
N SER A 39 14.10 4.48 1.69
CA SER A 39 13.09 4.06 2.66
C SER A 39 11.86 4.95 2.61
N THR A 40 10.68 4.35 2.84
CA THR A 40 9.45 5.11 3.08
C THR A 40 9.47 5.85 4.42
N HIS A 41 10.33 5.47 5.36
CA HIS A 41 10.50 6.17 6.62
C HIS A 41 11.62 7.21 6.51
N SER A 42 11.35 8.27 5.75
CA SER A 42 12.27 9.36 5.43
C SER A 42 11.56 10.70 5.48
N ASP A 43 12.32 11.79 5.63
CA ASP A 43 11.74 13.13 5.72
C ASP A 43 11.11 13.58 4.39
N GLU A 44 11.67 13.17 3.25
CA GLU A 44 11.09 13.43 1.93
C GLU A 44 9.75 12.72 1.77
N ASN A 45 9.63 11.48 2.25
CA ASN A 45 8.36 10.75 2.18
C ASN A 45 7.32 11.34 3.14
N ARG A 46 7.74 11.76 4.33
CA ARG A 46 6.87 12.48 5.26
C ARG A 46 6.32 13.74 4.60
N TYR A 47 7.19 14.56 4.02
CA TYR A 47 6.82 15.79 3.34
C TYR A 47 5.79 15.54 2.23
N TYR A 48 6.06 14.60 1.31
CA TYR A 48 5.15 14.33 0.21
C TYR A 48 3.85 13.64 0.65
N ALA A 49 3.88 12.80 1.69
CA ALA A 49 2.66 12.23 2.26
C ALA A 49 1.74 13.32 2.81
N GLU A 50 2.30 14.29 3.55
CA GLU A 50 1.54 15.44 4.04
C GLU A 50 1.07 16.35 2.91
N TYR A 51 1.94 16.64 1.93
CA TYR A 51 1.62 17.51 0.79
C TYR A 51 0.47 16.94 -0.04
N ILE A 52 0.59 15.69 -0.48
CA ILE A 52 -0.40 15.01 -1.31
C ILE A 52 -1.72 14.88 -0.56
N TYR A 53 -1.67 14.47 0.71
CA TYR A 53 -2.88 14.38 1.54
C TYR A 53 -3.58 15.73 1.68
N LYS A 54 -2.84 16.81 1.99
CA LYS A 54 -3.40 18.16 2.09
C LYS A 54 -4.02 18.60 0.76
N ALA A 55 -3.34 18.38 -0.35
CA ALA A 55 -3.84 18.73 -1.68
C ALA A 55 -5.19 18.07 -1.98
N VAL A 56 -5.30 16.74 -1.80
CA VAL A 56 -6.57 16.03 -2.07
C VAL A 56 -7.64 16.32 -1.01
N ARG A 57 -7.26 16.55 0.25
CA ARG A 57 -8.17 16.96 1.33
C ARG A 57 -8.79 18.32 1.05
N ASP A 58 -7.95 19.30 0.72
CA ASP A 58 -8.36 20.69 0.50
C ASP A 58 -9.18 20.83 -0.79
N ALA A 59 -9.00 19.91 -1.75
CA ALA A 59 -9.86 19.73 -2.92
C ALA A 59 -11.20 19.00 -2.64
N GLY A 60 -11.42 18.51 -1.42
CA GLY A 60 -12.68 17.87 -0.99
C GLY A 60 -12.76 16.36 -1.19
N HIS A 61 -11.64 15.68 -1.48
CA HIS A 61 -11.59 14.24 -1.75
C HIS A 61 -11.27 13.38 -0.51
N ILE A 62 -11.28 13.97 0.69
CA ILE A 62 -11.12 13.25 1.96
C ILE A 62 -12.39 13.40 2.79
N GLU A 63 -13.00 12.26 3.15
CA GLU A 63 -14.17 12.19 4.03
C GLU A 63 -13.81 11.64 5.40
N ARG A 64 -14.43 12.17 6.46
CA ARG A 64 -14.29 11.64 7.82
C ARG A 64 -15.49 10.77 8.16
N ARG A 65 -15.24 9.56 8.66
CA ARG A 65 -16.29 8.60 9.07
C ARG A 65 -15.93 7.97 10.40
N VAL A 66 -16.91 7.82 11.28
CA VAL A 66 -16.74 7.01 12.50
C VAL A 66 -16.96 5.55 12.13
N ILE A 67 -15.96 4.72 12.40
CA ILE A 67 -16.03 3.27 12.24
C ILE A 67 -15.94 2.58 13.59
N LYS A 68 -16.38 1.33 13.63
CA LYS A 68 -16.27 0.45 14.78
C LYS A 68 -15.20 -0.60 14.51
N GLN A 69 -14.25 -0.74 15.42
CA GLN A 69 -13.16 -1.69 15.30
C GLN A 69 -12.87 -2.38 16.64
N ALA A 70 -12.32 -3.59 16.57
CA ALA A 70 -11.82 -4.31 17.73
C ALA A 70 -10.67 -3.54 18.41
N TYR A 71 -10.73 -3.43 19.73
CA TYR A 71 -9.75 -2.74 20.56
C TYR A 71 -9.28 -3.62 21.70
N ASP A 72 -7.97 -3.69 21.88
CA ASP A 72 -7.31 -4.35 23.00
C ASP A 72 -7.14 -3.34 24.13
N VAL A 73 -7.87 -3.54 25.23
CA VAL A 73 -7.87 -2.63 26.38
C VAL A 73 -6.56 -2.69 27.16
N GLU A 74 -5.88 -3.84 27.14
CA GLU A 74 -4.63 -4.06 27.88
C GLU A 74 -3.43 -3.51 27.11
N ALA A 75 -3.33 -3.84 25.81
CA ALA A 75 -2.30 -3.29 24.93
C ALA A 75 -2.59 -1.84 24.52
N LYS A 76 -3.80 -1.34 24.78
CA LYS A 76 -4.29 0.02 24.47
C LYS A 76 -4.18 0.37 22.98
N MET A 77 -4.54 -0.57 22.12
CA MET A 77 -4.47 -0.38 20.66
C MET A 77 -5.64 -1.01 19.92
N PHE A 78 -6.00 -0.44 18.78
CA PHE A 78 -6.91 -1.09 17.84
C PHE A 78 -6.23 -2.31 17.20
N LEU A 79 -7.02 -3.35 16.94
CA LEU A 79 -6.53 -4.60 16.36
C LEU A 79 -6.88 -4.64 14.87
N PRO A 80 -5.89 -4.60 13.98
CA PRO A 80 -6.05 -5.10 12.63
C PRO A 80 -6.52 -6.56 12.65
N ASP A 81 -7.28 -6.97 11.64
CA ASP A 81 -7.88 -8.30 11.52
C ASP A 81 -6.89 -9.43 11.85
N ARG A 82 -5.68 -9.39 11.30
CA ARG A 82 -4.62 -10.39 11.55
C ARG A 82 -4.12 -10.51 12.99
N PHE A 83 -4.46 -9.55 13.86
CA PHE A 83 -4.16 -9.58 15.30
C PHE A 83 -5.38 -9.97 16.14
N ILE A 84 -6.51 -10.30 15.52
CA ILE A 84 -7.66 -10.92 16.15
C ILE A 84 -7.53 -12.42 15.88
N LYS A 85 -7.52 -13.23 16.93
CA LYS A 85 -7.51 -14.69 16.79
C LYS A 85 -8.60 -15.33 17.62
N GLY A 86 -9.09 -16.49 17.20
CA GLY A 86 -10.15 -17.21 17.91
C GLY A 86 -10.45 -18.56 17.30
N GLU A 87 -11.65 -19.05 17.56
CA GLU A 87 -12.17 -20.29 16.98
C GLU A 87 -12.98 -20.00 15.71
N CYS A 88 -12.79 -20.84 14.70
CA CYS A 88 -13.53 -20.76 13.43
C CYS A 88 -15.04 -20.83 13.68
N PRO A 89 -15.84 -19.85 13.22
CA PRO A 89 -17.29 -19.89 13.39
C PRO A 89 -17.96 -21.07 12.68
N LYS A 90 -17.31 -21.62 11.64
CA LYS A 90 -17.84 -22.71 10.82
C LYS A 90 -17.46 -24.11 11.33
N CYS A 91 -16.19 -24.39 11.59
CA CYS A 91 -15.72 -25.73 11.96
C CYS A 91 -15.22 -25.86 13.41
N GLY A 92 -15.16 -24.76 14.16
CA GLY A 92 -14.70 -24.77 15.56
C GLY A 92 -13.20 -24.97 15.77
N THR A 93 -12.39 -25.03 14.69
CA THR A 93 -10.93 -25.11 14.82
C THR A 93 -10.42 -23.87 15.56
N ALA A 94 -9.63 -24.06 16.62
CA ALA A 94 -9.03 -23.00 17.43
C ALA A 94 -7.85 -22.30 16.71
N ASP A 95 -7.35 -21.20 17.29
CA ASP A 95 -6.18 -20.43 16.83
C ASP A 95 -6.22 -20.00 15.36
N GLN A 96 -7.39 -19.58 14.89
CA GLN A 96 -7.56 -18.96 13.56
C GLN A 96 -7.36 -17.45 13.66
N TYR A 97 -6.70 -16.85 12.67
CA TYR A 97 -6.36 -15.44 12.65
C TYR A 97 -7.16 -14.70 11.57
N GLY A 98 -7.67 -13.52 11.91
CA GLY A 98 -8.32 -12.62 10.96
C GLY A 98 -9.59 -13.18 10.34
N ASP A 99 -9.67 -13.11 9.02
CA ASP A 99 -10.88 -13.26 8.22
C ASP A 99 -10.99 -14.61 7.49
N ASN A 100 -10.10 -15.55 7.80
CA ASN A 100 -10.09 -16.86 7.18
C ASN A 100 -9.76 -18.01 8.16
N CYS A 101 -10.19 -19.22 7.83
CA CYS A 101 -9.83 -20.44 8.53
C CYS A 101 -8.84 -21.27 7.70
N GLU A 102 -7.65 -21.53 8.23
CA GLU A 102 -6.61 -22.34 7.58
C GLU A 102 -6.95 -23.84 7.53
N SER A 103 -7.89 -24.29 8.37
CA SER A 103 -8.29 -25.71 8.43
C SER A 103 -9.40 -26.06 7.43
N CYS A 104 -10.48 -25.29 7.38
CA CYS A 104 -11.63 -25.57 6.50
C CYS A 104 -11.73 -24.65 5.28
N GLY A 105 -10.88 -23.62 5.18
CA GLY A 105 -10.88 -22.67 4.06
C GLY A 105 -12.02 -21.65 4.06
N ALA A 106 -12.86 -21.62 5.09
CA ALA A 106 -13.94 -20.63 5.21
C ALA A 106 -13.37 -19.20 5.36
N THR A 107 -14.10 -18.22 4.82
CA THR A 107 -13.87 -16.79 5.05
C THR A 107 -15.03 -16.19 5.86
N TYR A 108 -14.74 -15.19 6.69
CA TYR A 108 -15.68 -14.54 7.61
C TYR A 108 -15.10 -13.20 8.10
N SER A 109 -15.92 -12.30 8.64
CA SER A 109 -15.39 -11.13 9.33
C SER A 109 -14.72 -11.55 10.65
N PRO A 110 -13.63 -10.90 11.10
CA PRO A 110 -12.98 -11.22 12.38
C PRO A 110 -13.90 -11.10 13.60
N VAL A 111 -14.95 -10.28 13.52
CA VAL A 111 -15.97 -10.16 14.59
C VAL A 111 -16.83 -11.43 14.72
N GLU A 112 -16.83 -12.30 13.71
CA GLU A 112 -17.52 -13.59 13.74
C GLU A 112 -16.68 -14.69 14.43
N LEU A 113 -15.40 -14.45 14.73
CA LEU A 113 -14.57 -15.41 15.46
C LEU A 113 -15.16 -15.66 16.85
N LYS A 114 -15.33 -16.94 17.18
CA LYS A 114 -15.77 -17.34 18.52
C LYS A 114 -14.59 -17.25 19.48
N ASN A 115 -14.85 -16.87 20.73
CA ASN A 115 -13.82 -16.72 21.77
C ASN A 115 -12.64 -15.86 21.27
N ALA A 116 -12.94 -14.77 20.56
CA ALA A 116 -11.93 -13.90 19.98
C ALA A 116 -11.06 -13.30 21.10
N VAL A 117 -9.76 -13.31 20.87
CA VAL A 117 -8.74 -12.72 21.72
C VAL A 117 -7.75 -11.93 20.88
N SER A 118 -7.12 -10.94 21.51
CA SER A 118 -5.98 -10.24 20.95
C SER A 118 -4.79 -11.20 20.80
N ALA A 119 -4.20 -11.25 19.62
CA ALA A 119 -2.93 -11.93 19.42
C ALA A 119 -1.74 -11.19 20.07
N VAL A 120 -1.95 -9.95 20.54
CA VAL A 120 -0.93 -9.12 21.20
C VAL A 120 -0.90 -9.39 22.71
N SER A 121 -2.04 -9.24 23.41
CA SER A 121 -2.12 -9.40 24.87
C SER A 121 -2.78 -10.71 25.31
N GLY A 122 -3.57 -11.36 24.46
CA GLY A 122 -4.44 -12.47 24.84
C GLY A 122 -5.77 -12.04 25.47
N SER A 123 -6.03 -10.75 25.66
CA SER A 123 -7.30 -10.25 26.22
C SER A 123 -8.45 -10.33 25.19
N ALA A 124 -9.69 -10.41 25.68
CA ALA A 124 -10.86 -10.35 24.81
C ALA A 124 -11.02 -8.91 24.27
N PRO A 125 -11.07 -8.72 22.93
CA PRO A 125 -11.22 -7.39 22.37
C PRO A 125 -12.63 -6.85 22.60
N VAL A 126 -12.72 -5.52 22.73
CA VAL A 126 -13.99 -4.80 22.79
C VAL A 126 -14.21 -4.01 21.51
N GLU A 127 -15.47 -3.78 21.14
CA GLU A 127 -15.79 -2.86 20.05
C GLU A 127 -15.59 -1.41 20.52
N LYS A 128 -14.85 -0.62 19.74
CA LYS A 128 -14.62 0.79 20.02
C LYS A 128 -14.78 1.62 18.74
N GLU A 129 -15.40 2.78 18.90
CA GLU A 129 -15.55 3.74 17.81
C GLU A 129 -14.27 4.57 17.61
N SER A 130 -13.95 4.86 16.35
CA SER A 130 -12.83 5.70 15.94
C SER A 130 -13.19 6.48 14.68
N GLU A 131 -12.86 7.78 14.63
CA GLU A 131 -12.96 8.57 13.40
C GLU A 131 -11.78 8.25 12.48
N HIS A 132 -12.08 7.91 11.22
CA HIS A 132 -11.12 7.56 10.17
C HIS A 132 -11.31 8.47 8.95
N TYR A 133 -10.24 8.59 8.15
CA TYR A 133 -10.14 9.44 6.98
C TYR A 133 -10.14 8.58 5.72
N PHE A 134 -11.11 8.82 4.84
CA PHE A 134 -11.35 8.05 3.64
C PHE A 134 -11.04 8.88 2.40
N PHE A 135 -10.16 8.38 1.53
CA PHE A 135 -9.96 8.94 0.20
C PHE A 135 -11.09 8.51 -0.73
N ARG A 136 -11.79 9.49 -1.30
CA ARG A 136 -12.95 9.31 -2.15
C ARG A 136 -12.53 8.90 -3.57
N LEU A 137 -12.11 7.66 -3.72
CA LEU A 137 -11.59 7.12 -4.99
C LEU A 137 -12.61 7.24 -6.13
N GLY A 138 -13.90 7.12 -5.84
CA GLY A 138 -14.98 7.28 -6.82
C GLY A 138 -15.00 8.66 -7.51
N ASP A 139 -14.50 9.71 -6.87
CA ASP A 139 -14.43 11.05 -7.46
C ASP A 139 -13.50 11.09 -8.70
N PHE A 140 -12.62 10.09 -8.86
CA PHE A 140 -11.64 9.98 -9.94
C PHE A 140 -12.03 8.97 -11.03
N GLU A 141 -13.25 8.42 -10.98
CA GLU A 141 -13.67 7.34 -11.89
C GLU A 141 -13.45 7.67 -13.37
N ALA A 142 -13.86 8.86 -13.82
CA ALA A 142 -13.73 9.26 -15.23
C ALA A 142 -12.26 9.29 -15.68
N PHE A 143 -11.38 9.85 -14.84
CA PHE A 143 -9.94 9.87 -15.07
C PHE A 143 -9.38 8.44 -15.13
N LEU A 144 -9.72 7.59 -14.17
CA LEU A 144 -9.20 6.23 -14.07
C LEU A 144 -9.65 5.35 -15.24
N ARG A 145 -10.89 5.48 -15.70
CA ARG A 145 -11.36 4.80 -16.92
C ARG A 145 -10.56 5.24 -18.15
N GLY A 146 -10.25 6.54 -18.26
CA GLY A 146 -9.37 7.06 -19.30
C GLY A 146 -7.96 6.48 -19.22
N PHE A 147 -7.38 6.47 -18.02
CA PHE A 147 -6.05 5.91 -17.75
C PHE A 147 -5.95 4.44 -18.14
N LEU A 148 -6.91 3.60 -17.73
CA LEU A 148 -6.94 2.17 -18.03
C LEU A 148 -7.14 1.87 -19.53
N ASN A 149 -7.84 2.74 -20.26
CA ASN A 149 -8.06 2.61 -21.70
C ASN A 149 -6.93 3.21 -22.56
N SER A 150 -5.98 3.93 -21.96
CA SER A 150 -4.90 4.63 -22.68
C SER A 150 -3.83 3.70 -23.28
N GLY A 151 -3.74 2.46 -22.80
CA GLY A 151 -2.64 1.54 -23.08
C GLY A 151 -1.48 1.60 -22.08
N ALA A 152 -1.56 2.44 -21.04
CA ALA A 152 -0.57 2.49 -19.95
C ALA A 152 -0.49 1.20 -19.12
N VAL A 153 -1.52 0.36 -19.16
CA VAL A 153 -1.64 -0.88 -18.37
C VAL A 153 -1.90 -2.06 -19.31
N GLN A 154 -1.35 -3.24 -19.00
CA GLN A 154 -1.61 -4.45 -19.77
C GLN A 154 -3.12 -4.76 -19.81
N LYS A 155 -3.61 -5.17 -20.98
CA LYS A 155 -5.05 -5.36 -21.25
C LYS A 155 -5.74 -6.26 -20.22
N GLU A 156 -5.09 -7.35 -19.80
CA GLU A 156 -5.63 -8.29 -18.83
C GLU A 156 -5.81 -7.65 -17.45
N ILE A 157 -4.86 -6.81 -17.04
CA ILE A 157 -4.93 -6.07 -15.78
C ILE A 157 -6.00 -4.98 -15.89
N ALA A 158 -6.03 -4.21 -16.97
CA ALA A 158 -7.04 -3.18 -17.18
C ALA A 158 -8.46 -3.77 -17.16
N ASN A 159 -8.70 -4.88 -17.86
CA ASN A 159 -9.97 -5.61 -17.81
C ASN A 159 -10.32 -6.03 -16.39
N LYS A 160 -9.36 -6.57 -15.64
CA LYS A 160 -9.59 -6.95 -14.24
C LYS A 160 -9.93 -5.76 -13.37
N GLN A 161 -9.33 -4.59 -13.62
CA GLN A 161 -9.66 -3.39 -12.87
C GLN A 161 -11.04 -2.82 -13.22
N MET A 162 -11.49 -2.97 -14.48
CA MET A 162 -12.81 -2.53 -14.92
C MET A 162 -13.94 -3.21 -14.12
N GLU A 163 -13.74 -4.46 -13.67
CA GLU A 163 -14.70 -5.17 -12.81
C GLU A 163 -15.02 -4.41 -11.50
N TRP A 164 -14.08 -3.63 -10.95
CA TRP A 164 -14.32 -2.87 -9.72
C TRP A 164 -15.30 -1.72 -9.92
N PHE A 165 -15.30 -1.12 -11.10
CA PHE A 165 -16.23 -0.04 -11.44
C PHE A 165 -17.63 -0.57 -11.72
N GLU A 166 -17.74 -1.82 -12.17
CA GLU A 166 -19.00 -2.49 -12.48
C GLU A 166 -19.66 -3.12 -11.25
N SER A 167 -19.01 -3.05 -10.08
CA SER A 167 -19.61 -3.51 -8.83
C SER A 167 -20.82 -2.64 -8.44
N ASP A 168 -21.81 -3.23 -7.75
CA ASP A 168 -23.04 -2.53 -7.33
C ASP A 168 -22.79 -1.25 -6.49
N LYS A 169 -21.58 -1.12 -5.93
CA LYS A 169 -21.17 0.01 -5.09
C LYS A 169 -20.20 0.98 -5.79
N GLY A 170 -19.79 0.68 -7.03
CA GLY A 170 -18.71 1.40 -7.70
C GLY A 170 -17.36 1.27 -6.96
N LEU A 171 -16.43 2.21 -7.22
CA LEU A 171 -15.16 2.25 -6.50
C LEU A 171 -15.39 2.65 -5.04
N ALA A 172 -15.01 1.77 -4.11
CA ALA A 172 -15.08 2.06 -2.68
C ALA A 172 -14.05 3.11 -2.25
N ASP A 173 -14.42 3.94 -1.29
CA ASP A 173 -13.48 4.86 -0.66
C ASP A 173 -12.47 4.11 0.20
N TRP A 174 -11.25 4.63 0.22
CA TRP A 174 -10.13 3.98 0.89
C TRP A 174 -9.84 4.62 2.24
N ASP A 175 -9.92 3.84 3.32
CA ASP A 175 -9.44 4.30 4.63
C ASP A 175 -7.92 4.44 4.62
N VAL A 176 -7.46 5.69 4.66
CA VAL A 176 -6.04 6.07 4.62
C VAL A 176 -5.47 6.40 5.99
N SER A 177 -6.20 6.10 7.07
CA SER A 177 -5.81 6.45 8.44
C SER A 177 -5.73 5.27 9.39
N ARG A 178 -4.85 5.34 10.39
CA ARG A 178 -4.73 4.37 11.48
C ARG A 178 -4.57 5.09 12.81
N ASP A 179 -5.16 4.53 13.85
CA ASP A 179 -5.03 5.02 15.23
C ASP A 179 -3.64 4.77 15.82
N ALA A 180 -3.25 5.65 16.74
CA ALA A 180 -2.17 5.39 17.68
C ALA A 180 -2.48 4.16 18.58
N PRO A 181 -1.45 3.44 19.07
CA PRO A 181 -0.05 3.55 18.70
C PRO A 181 0.21 3.00 17.28
N TYR A 182 0.91 3.79 16.47
CA TYR A 182 1.30 3.38 15.12
C TYR A 182 2.73 3.85 14.84
N TRP A 183 3.48 3.06 14.09
CA TRP A 183 4.79 3.45 13.59
C TRP A 183 4.65 3.91 12.15
N GLY A 184 4.57 5.22 11.96
CA GLY A 184 4.38 5.86 10.66
C GLY A 184 4.34 7.37 10.77
N PHE A 185 3.85 8.03 9.73
CA PHE A 185 3.68 9.49 9.73
C PHE A 185 2.32 9.89 10.28
N LYS A 186 2.32 10.91 11.12
CA LYS A 186 1.10 11.46 11.72
C LYS A 186 0.36 12.28 10.66
N ILE A 187 -0.96 12.16 10.63
CA ILE A 187 -1.81 12.97 9.75
C ILE A 187 -1.78 14.42 10.27
N PRO A 188 -1.47 15.42 9.43
CA PRO A 188 -1.49 16.83 9.83
C PRO A 188 -2.82 17.22 10.48
N ASP A 189 -2.78 18.11 11.46
CA ASP A 189 -3.94 18.65 12.16
C ASP A 189 -4.75 17.62 12.99
N THR A 190 -4.19 16.44 13.23
CA THR A 190 -4.77 15.40 14.12
C THR A 190 -3.91 15.21 15.37
N GLU A 191 -4.44 14.57 16.42
CA GLU A 191 -3.67 14.26 17.63
C GLU A 191 -3.08 12.85 17.62
N ASP A 192 -3.82 11.87 17.13
CA ASP A 192 -3.56 10.44 17.31
C ASP A 192 -3.75 9.60 16.03
N LYS A 193 -3.82 10.26 14.86
CA LYS A 193 -4.01 9.58 13.57
C LYS A 193 -2.73 9.55 12.75
N TYR A 194 -2.50 8.41 12.12
CA TYR A 194 -1.35 8.14 11.27
C TYR A 194 -1.80 7.75 9.87
N PHE A 195 -0.99 8.02 8.87
CA PHE A 195 -1.24 7.51 7.53
C PHE A 195 -1.14 5.98 7.54
N TYR A 196 -2.12 5.34 6.91
CA TYR A 196 -2.01 3.93 6.61
C TYR A 196 -0.89 3.70 5.60
N VAL A 197 -0.11 2.63 5.78
CA VAL A 197 1.04 2.28 4.93
C VAL A 197 0.73 2.31 3.43
N TRP A 198 -0.50 1.99 3.01
CA TRP A 198 -0.85 2.01 1.58
C TRP A 198 -1.03 3.41 0.99
N LEU A 199 -1.15 4.45 1.82
CA LEU A 199 -1.03 5.83 1.36
C LEU A 199 0.44 6.22 1.17
N ASP A 200 1.29 6.01 2.18
CA ASP A 200 2.67 6.51 2.16
C ASP A 200 3.67 5.63 1.38
N ALA A 201 3.36 4.35 1.17
CA ALA A 201 4.25 3.42 0.47
C ALA A 201 4.51 3.82 -0.99
N PRO A 202 3.50 4.08 -1.85
CA PRO A 202 3.76 4.51 -3.21
C PRO A 202 4.36 5.92 -3.30
N ILE A 203 4.09 6.79 -2.31
CA ILE A 203 4.75 8.11 -2.21
C ILE A 203 6.26 7.95 -1.97
N GLY A 204 6.68 6.82 -1.39
CA GLY A 204 8.09 6.46 -1.25
C GLY A 204 8.86 6.47 -2.57
N TYR A 205 8.20 6.22 -3.71
CA TYR A 205 8.84 6.36 -5.02
C TYR A 205 9.27 7.80 -5.29
N LEU A 206 8.40 8.77 -4.97
CA LEU A 206 8.70 10.20 -5.07
C LEU A 206 9.81 10.59 -4.10
N ALA A 207 9.76 10.09 -2.87
CA ALA A 207 10.78 10.35 -1.86
C ALA A 207 12.16 9.84 -2.28
N SER A 208 12.24 8.60 -2.76
CA SER A 208 13.47 8.00 -3.27
C SER A 208 14.03 8.79 -4.45
N PHE A 209 13.15 9.23 -5.36
CA PHE A 209 13.58 10.04 -6.49
C PHE A 209 14.00 11.46 -6.07
N LYS A 210 13.30 12.10 -5.13
CA LYS A 210 13.68 13.41 -4.59
C LYS A 210 15.06 13.36 -3.94
N HIS A 211 15.30 12.37 -3.10
CA HIS A 211 16.60 12.15 -2.46
C HIS A 211 17.72 11.96 -3.50
N PHE A 212 17.44 11.22 -4.58
CA PHE A 212 18.38 11.11 -5.71
C PHE A 212 18.63 12.46 -6.39
N CYS A 213 17.58 13.20 -6.73
CA CYS A 213 17.66 14.49 -7.39
C CYS A 213 18.48 15.50 -6.58
N GLU A 214 18.29 15.57 -5.27
CA GLU A 214 19.06 16.45 -4.39
C GLU A 214 20.55 16.11 -4.35
N ARG A 215 20.87 14.81 -4.33
CA ARG A 215 22.27 14.34 -4.34
C ARG A 215 22.97 14.66 -5.65
N GLU A 216 22.27 14.52 -6.78
CA GLU A 216 22.85 14.67 -8.12
C GLU A 216 22.66 16.08 -8.73
N GLY A 217 21.95 16.98 -8.05
CA GLY A 217 21.64 18.32 -8.57
C GLY A 217 20.68 18.32 -9.76
N ILE A 218 19.74 17.36 -9.80
CA ILE A 218 18.71 17.23 -10.83
C ILE A 218 17.43 17.94 -10.36
N ASP A 219 16.76 18.64 -11.27
CA ASP A 219 15.46 19.23 -10.98
C ASP A 219 14.37 18.14 -10.88
N PHE A 220 13.78 17.99 -9.70
CA PHE A 220 12.72 17.00 -9.46
C PHE A 220 11.44 17.34 -10.22
N ASP A 221 11.11 18.63 -10.35
CA ASP A 221 9.84 19.08 -10.92
C ASP A 221 9.77 18.84 -12.43
N GLU A 222 10.92 18.80 -13.12
CA GLU A 222 11.03 18.42 -14.54
C GLU A 222 10.46 17.01 -14.80
N PHE A 223 10.49 16.11 -13.80
CA PHE A 223 10.00 14.74 -13.92
C PHE A 223 8.59 14.53 -13.34
N LEU A 224 8.13 15.42 -12.45
CA LEU A 224 6.90 15.20 -11.67
C LEU A 224 5.78 16.20 -11.94
N SER A 225 6.07 17.31 -12.61
CA SER A 225 5.06 18.22 -13.15
C SER A 225 4.08 17.48 -14.07
N ALA A 226 2.81 17.91 -14.05
CA ALA A 226 1.74 17.27 -14.82
C ALA A 226 1.97 17.29 -16.34
N ASP A 227 2.73 18.26 -16.84
CA ASP A 227 3.11 18.45 -18.25
C ASP A 227 4.49 17.87 -18.60
N SER A 228 5.16 17.22 -17.64
CA SER A 228 6.46 16.59 -17.88
C SER A 228 6.41 15.59 -19.03
N THR A 229 7.42 15.64 -19.90
CA THR A 229 7.61 14.71 -21.03
C THR A 229 8.45 13.49 -20.68
N ALA A 230 8.96 13.37 -19.45
CA ALA A 230 9.67 12.17 -19.01
C ALA A 230 8.74 10.94 -19.01
N GLU A 231 9.25 9.76 -18.74
CA GLU A 231 8.39 8.58 -18.57
C GLU A 231 8.49 8.02 -17.15
N MET A 232 7.36 7.62 -16.58
CA MET A 232 7.28 7.00 -15.26
C MET A 232 6.72 5.59 -15.39
N HIS A 233 7.53 4.60 -15.02
CA HIS A 233 7.19 3.18 -15.18
C HIS A 233 7.26 2.44 -13.86
N HIS A 234 6.20 1.69 -13.53
CA HIS A 234 6.15 0.85 -12.33
C HIS A 234 6.14 -0.63 -12.72
N PHE A 235 7.09 -1.40 -12.18
CA PHE A 235 7.12 -2.86 -12.28
C PHE A 235 6.63 -3.47 -10.98
N ILE A 236 5.55 -4.25 -11.04
CA ILE A 236 4.85 -4.72 -9.84
C ILE A 236 4.36 -6.17 -9.97
N GLY A 237 4.11 -6.82 -8.84
CA GLY A 237 3.36 -8.09 -8.80
C GLY A 237 1.85 -7.86 -8.94
N LYS A 238 1.12 -8.84 -9.48
CA LYS A 238 -0.33 -8.72 -9.71
C LYS A 238 -1.19 -8.44 -8.46
N ASP A 239 -0.75 -8.82 -7.26
CA ASP A 239 -1.54 -8.63 -6.03
C ASP A 239 -1.65 -7.17 -5.59
N ILE A 240 -0.77 -6.29 -6.12
CA ILE A 240 -0.77 -4.86 -5.80
C ILE A 240 -1.25 -4.01 -6.97
N ALA A 241 -1.81 -4.64 -8.01
CA ALA A 241 -2.28 -3.99 -9.22
C ALA A 241 -3.38 -2.98 -8.94
N TYR A 242 -4.36 -3.31 -8.08
CA TYR A 242 -5.43 -2.39 -7.68
C TYR A 242 -4.84 -1.04 -7.21
N PHE A 243 -3.88 -1.10 -6.29
CA PHE A 243 -3.26 0.09 -5.72
C PHE A 243 -2.53 0.92 -6.77
N HIS A 244 -1.79 0.29 -7.68
CA HIS A 244 -0.94 1.00 -8.65
C HIS A 244 -1.68 1.45 -9.92
N THR A 245 -2.90 0.96 -10.15
CA THR A 245 -3.68 1.27 -11.36
C THR A 245 -4.97 2.01 -11.07
N LEU A 246 -5.41 2.06 -9.81
CA LEU A 246 -6.58 2.83 -9.36
C LEU A 246 -6.19 3.87 -8.30
N PHE A 247 -5.80 3.43 -7.10
CA PHE A 247 -5.57 4.33 -5.97
C PHE A 247 -4.43 5.33 -6.21
N TRP A 248 -3.26 4.84 -6.64
CA TRP A 248 -2.07 5.67 -6.82
C TRP A 248 -2.18 6.70 -7.96
N PRO A 249 -2.64 6.34 -9.18
CA PRO A 249 -2.88 7.33 -10.22
C PRO A 249 -3.91 8.40 -9.81
N ALA A 250 -4.99 8.01 -9.11
CA ALA A 250 -5.97 8.97 -8.60
C ALA A 250 -5.35 9.94 -7.58
N LEU A 251 -4.53 9.41 -6.67
CA LEU A 251 -3.86 10.21 -5.65
C LEU A 251 -2.88 11.23 -6.25
N LEU A 252 -2.06 10.80 -7.23
CA LEU A 252 -1.18 11.69 -8.00
C LEU A 252 -1.96 12.76 -8.75
N HIS A 253 -3.00 12.35 -9.49
CA HIS A 253 -3.82 13.25 -10.28
C HIS A 253 -4.51 14.31 -9.42
N GLY A 254 -5.11 13.89 -8.29
CA GLY A 254 -5.77 14.80 -7.34
C GLY A 254 -4.82 15.78 -6.66
N ALA A 255 -3.53 15.44 -6.56
CA ALA A 255 -2.50 16.31 -6.01
C ALA A 255 -1.74 17.14 -7.08
N GLY A 256 -2.17 17.07 -8.36
CA GLY A 256 -1.59 17.86 -9.45
C GLY A 256 -0.25 17.35 -9.97
N PHE A 257 0.14 16.11 -9.64
CA PHE A 257 1.32 15.45 -10.21
C PHE A 257 0.97 14.74 -11.51
N ARG A 258 1.98 14.50 -12.35
CA ARG A 258 1.84 13.53 -13.44
C ARG A 258 1.51 12.13 -12.90
N THR A 259 0.85 11.33 -13.74
CA THR A 259 0.54 9.93 -13.46
C THR A 259 1.52 8.99 -14.17
N PRO A 260 1.55 7.69 -13.82
CA PRO A 260 2.45 6.75 -14.47
C PRO A 260 2.24 6.70 -15.99
N THR A 261 3.32 6.62 -16.75
CA THR A 261 3.30 6.33 -18.20
C THR A 261 2.98 4.85 -18.45
N GLY A 262 3.49 3.97 -17.58
CA GLY A 262 3.30 2.53 -17.70
C GLY A 262 3.24 1.82 -16.34
N VAL A 263 2.34 0.84 -16.21
CA VAL A 263 2.30 -0.10 -15.07
C VAL A 263 2.40 -1.53 -15.61
N TYR A 264 3.52 -2.17 -15.32
CA TYR A 264 3.88 -3.49 -15.79
C TYR A 264 3.75 -4.52 -14.65
N CYS A 265 2.65 -5.28 -14.69
CA CYS A 265 2.37 -6.34 -13.75
C CYS A 265 2.95 -7.68 -14.21
N HIS A 266 3.62 -8.40 -13.31
CA HIS A 266 4.03 -9.78 -13.54
C HIS A 266 3.23 -10.76 -12.66
N GLY A 267 3.21 -12.03 -13.09
CA GLY A 267 2.59 -13.14 -12.35
C GLY A 267 3.41 -13.59 -11.14
N PHE A 268 2.92 -14.63 -10.46
CA PHE A 268 3.64 -15.26 -9.37
C PHE A 268 4.78 -16.15 -9.88
N LEU A 269 5.84 -16.24 -9.09
CA LEU A 269 6.85 -17.27 -9.28
C LEU A 269 6.30 -18.63 -8.81
N SER A 270 6.54 -19.66 -9.61
CA SER A 270 6.26 -21.05 -9.26
C SER A 270 7.52 -21.88 -9.35
N VAL A 271 7.66 -22.86 -8.45
CA VAL A 271 8.73 -23.86 -8.50
C VAL A 271 8.08 -25.22 -8.69
N ASN A 272 8.52 -25.96 -9.71
CA ASN A 272 7.93 -27.25 -10.09
C ASN A 272 6.42 -27.19 -10.36
N GLY A 273 5.95 -26.09 -10.98
CA GLY A 273 4.54 -25.88 -11.33
C GLY A 273 3.62 -25.57 -10.15
N ALA A 274 4.14 -25.33 -8.94
CA ALA A 274 3.35 -25.04 -7.74
C ALA A 274 3.81 -23.79 -7.00
N LYS A 275 2.93 -23.25 -6.14
CA LYS A 275 3.28 -22.19 -5.18
C LYS A 275 4.44 -22.65 -4.29
N MET A 276 5.41 -21.76 -4.07
CA MET A 276 6.51 -21.98 -3.15
C MET A 276 6.00 -22.37 -1.76
N SER A 277 6.65 -23.36 -1.14
CA SER A 277 6.25 -23.89 0.16
C SER A 277 7.47 -24.14 1.04
N LYS A 278 7.40 -23.66 2.29
CA LYS A 278 8.42 -23.92 3.31
C LYS A 278 8.53 -25.42 3.61
N SER A 279 7.41 -26.13 3.76
CA SER A 279 7.43 -27.57 4.09
C SER A 279 7.97 -28.45 2.97
N ARG A 280 7.87 -28.00 1.71
CA ARG A 280 8.41 -28.72 0.55
C ARG A 280 9.82 -28.27 0.16
N GLY A 281 10.44 -27.36 0.92
CA GLY A 281 11.76 -26.81 0.60
C GLY A 281 11.81 -26.01 -0.71
N THR A 282 10.65 -25.58 -1.24
CA THR A 282 10.58 -24.79 -2.48
C THR A 282 10.40 -23.30 -2.22
N PHE A 283 10.39 -22.88 -0.95
CA PHE A 283 10.55 -21.48 -0.56
C PHE A 283 12.03 -21.14 -0.49
N ILE A 284 12.54 -20.49 -1.53
CA ILE A 284 13.96 -20.18 -1.71
C ILE A 284 14.15 -18.68 -1.44
N GLN A 285 15.09 -18.34 -0.57
CA GLN A 285 15.51 -16.96 -0.34
C GLN A 285 16.52 -16.55 -1.42
N ALA A 286 16.61 -15.24 -1.69
CA ALA A 286 17.63 -14.69 -2.56
C ALA A 286 19.04 -15.05 -2.04
#